data_AF-A0A7S3J4C6-F1
#
_entry.id   AF-A0A7S3J4C6-F1
#
_cell.length_a   1.000
_cell.length_b   1.000
_cell.length_c   1.000
_cell.angle_alpha   90.00
_cell.angle_beta   90.00
_cell.angle_gamma   90.00
#
_symmetry.space_group_name_H-M   'P 1'
#
loop_
_entity.id
_entity.type
_entity.pdbx_description
1 polymer ?
#
loop_
_entity_poly.entity_id
_entity_poly.type
_entity_poly.pdbx_seq_one_letter_code
_entity_poly.pdbx_strand_id
1 'polypeptide(L)'
;MHISQYDFDQNGNPLTPNYQRYYDRVGRHRDRLNNMLFAYSFVLNAVNHLSDKVGGFTYASASPSLNQEMRTMLSALLEKSTKSCEHPFQEVNLFKVVSENQFIAKIKPVFFNITNILDCVTC
;
A
#
# COMPACT_ATOMS: atom_id res chain seq x y z
N MET A 1 -2.64 1.18 -13.55
CA MET A 1 -2.61 2.60 -13.15
C MET A 1 -1.24 3.19 -13.38
N HIS A 2 -0.19 2.75 -12.66
CA HIS A 2 1.18 3.27 -12.84
C HIS A 2 1.71 3.21 -14.28
N ILE A 3 1.66 2.05 -14.95
CA ILE A 3 2.12 1.92 -16.36
C ILE A 3 1.33 2.85 -17.32
N SER A 4 0.07 3.15 -17.01
CA SER A 4 -0.73 4.08 -17.82
C SER A 4 -0.37 5.55 -17.55
N GLN A 5 0.17 5.87 -16.37
CA GLN A 5 0.55 7.23 -15.98
C GLN A 5 2.00 7.55 -16.36
N TYR A 6 2.87 6.55 -16.27
CA TYR A 6 4.30 6.63 -16.54
C TYR A 6 4.64 5.69 -17.71
N ASP A 7 4.14 6.01 -18.90
CA ASP A 7 4.41 5.27 -20.14
C ASP A 7 5.72 5.81 -20.75
N PHE A 8 6.48 4.97 -21.45
CA PHE A 8 7.79 5.33 -22.04
C PHE A 8 7.88 4.86 -23.48
N ASP A 9 8.61 5.59 -24.33
CA ASP A 9 8.92 5.14 -25.68
C ASP A 9 10.04 4.08 -25.68
N GLN A 10 10.37 3.54 -26.86
CA GLN A 10 11.43 2.54 -27.02
C GLN A 10 12.84 3.05 -26.66
N ASN A 11 13.01 4.36 -26.58
CA ASN A 11 14.26 5.03 -26.21
C ASN A 11 14.26 5.44 -24.72
N GLY A 12 13.22 5.11 -23.95
CA GLY A 12 13.09 5.44 -22.54
C GLY A 12 12.64 6.87 -22.24
N ASN A 13 12.16 7.62 -23.24
CA ASN A 13 11.62 8.96 -23.01
C ASN A 13 10.22 8.87 -22.39
N PRO A 14 9.90 9.69 -21.37
CA PRO A 14 8.58 9.70 -20.77
C PRO A 14 7.55 10.19 -21.78
N LEU A 15 6.48 9.41 -21.93
CA LEU A 15 5.31 9.77 -22.73
C LEU A 15 4.25 10.44 -21.85
N THR A 16 3.30 11.10 -22.51
CA THR A 16 2.11 11.59 -21.82
C THR A 16 1.29 10.42 -21.27
N PRO A 17 0.48 10.63 -20.21
CA PRO A 17 -0.40 9.59 -19.68
C PRO A 17 -1.27 8.95 -20.76
N ASN A 18 -1.24 7.62 -20.82
CA ASN A 18 -1.98 6.83 -21.79
C ASN A 18 -3.40 6.54 -21.28
N TYR A 19 -4.32 7.46 -21.58
CA TYR A 19 -5.71 7.39 -21.13
C TYR A 19 -6.47 6.18 -21.68
N GLN A 20 -6.21 5.79 -22.93
CA GLN A 20 -6.85 4.62 -23.53
C GLN A 20 -6.46 3.35 -22.78
N ARG A 21 -5.16 3.17 -22.51
CA ARG A 21 -4.65 2.05 -21.68
C ARG A 21 -5.26 2.07 -20.28
N TYR A 22 -5.35 3.25 -19.65
CA TYR A 22 -6.00 3.38 -18.35
C TYR A 22 -7.46 2.93 -18.41
N TYR A 23 -8.23 3.42 -19.38
CA TYR A 23 -9.64 3.10 -19.53
C TYR A 23 -9.85 1.60 -19.75
N ASP A 24 -9.09 1.00 -20.67
CA ASP A 24 -9.22 -0.42 -21.03
C ASP A 24 -8.76 -1.38 -19.93
N ARG A 25 -7.78 -0.98 -19.11
CA ARG A 25 -7.22 -1.82 -18.05
C ARG A 25 -7.82 -1.57 -16.67
N VAL A 26 -8.33 -0.37 -16.41
CA VAL A 26 -8.79 0.02 -15.06
C VAL A 26 -10.10 0.80 -15.14
N GLY A 27 -10.15 1.90 -15.90
CA GLY A 27 -11.24 2.88 -15.83
C GLY A 27 -12.63 2.32 -16.11
N ARG A 28 -12.78 1.38 -17.06
CA ARG A 28 -14.06 0.71 -17.35
C ARG A 28 -14.38 -0.47 -16.42
N HIS A 29 -13.43 -0.87 -15.57
CA HIS A 29 -13.52 -2.03 -14.68
C HIS A 29 -13.72 -1.57 -13.23
N ARG A 30 -14.97 -1.29 -12.86
CA ARG A 30 -15.34 -0.73 -11.54
C ARG A 30 -14.89 -1.62 -10.38
N ASP A 31 -14.91 -2.94 -10.55
CA ASP A 31 -14.41 -3.93 -9.60
C ASP A 31 -12.93 -3.71 -9.25
N ARG A 32 -12.10 -3.40 -10.26
CA ARG A 32 -10.66 -3.15 -10.05
C ARG A 32 -10.41 -1.87 -9.26
N LEU A 33 -11.17 -0.82 -9.53
CA LEU A 33 -11.11 0.43 -8.76
C LEU A 33 -11.53 0.20 -7.31
N ASN A 34 -12.62 -0.54 -7.09
CA ASN A 34 -13.06 -0.89 -5.74
C ASN A 34 -12.00 -1.72 -5.00
N ASN A 35 -11.36 -2.69 -5.66
CA ASN A 35 -10.30 -3.50 -5.06
C ASN A 35 -9.05 -2.67 -4.72
N MET A 36 -8.69 -1.68 -5.55
CA MET A 36 -7.61 -0.74 -5.25
C MET A 36 -7.93 0.15 -4.04
N LEU A 37 -9.15 0.67 -3.98
CA LEU A 37 -9.61 1.46 -2.82
C LEU A 37 -9.64 0.60 -1.55
N PHE A 38 -10.11 -0.64 -1.65
CA PHE A 38 -10.06 -1.60 -0.55
C PHE A 38 -8.63 -1.82 -0.06
N ALA A 39 -7.69 -2.10 -0.97
CA ALA A 39 -6.28 -2.31 -0.62
C ALA A 39 -5.66 -1.06 0.04
N TYR A 40 -5.97 0.13 -0.51
CA TYR A 40 -5.56 1.41 0.08
C TYR A 40 -6.08 1.58 1.50
N SER A 41 -7.40 1.43 1.71
CA SER A 41 -8.03 1.52 3.03
C SER A 41 -7.47 0.50 4.02
N PHE A 42 -7.23 -0.73 3.57
CA PHE A 42 -6.68 -1.81 4.40
C PHE A 42 -5.27 -1.49 4.89
N VAL A 43 -4.39 -1.05 3.99
CA VAL A 43 -3.00 -0.66 4.35
C VAL A 43 -3.01 0.60 5.21
N LEU A 44 -3.84 1.60 4.88
CA LEU A 44 -3.95 2.83 5.65
C LEU A 44 -4.37 2.55 7.10
N ASN A 45 -5.35 1.67 7.28
CA ASN A 45 -5.80 1.24 8.60
C ASN A 45 -4.67 0.55 9.38
N ALA A 46 -3.92 -0.36 8.75
CA ALA A 46 -2.77 -1.00 9.39
C ALA A 46 -1.68 0.00 9.79
N VAL A 47 -1.40 1.00 8.95
CA VAL A 47 -0.44 2.07 9.25
C VAL A 47 -0.92 2.92 10.43
N ASN A 48 -2.20 3.29 10.45
CA ASN A 48 -2.79 4.05 11.56
C ASN A 48 -2.74 3.25 12.87
N HIS A 49 -3.03 1.96 12.83
CA HIS A 49 -2.96 1.10 14.02
C HIS A 49 -1.53 0.93 14.57
N LEU A 50 -0.51 1.11 13.72
CA LEU A 50 0.90 1.03 14.11
C LEU A 50 1.53 2.39 14.40
N SER A 51 0.76 3.49 14.41
CA SER A 51 1.28 4.87 14.53
C SER A 51 2.26 5.03 15.68
N ASP A 52 1.91 4.50 16.86
CA ASP A 52 2.68 4.66 18.09
C ASP A 52 4.02 3.92 18.02
N LYS A 53 4.05 2.79 17.31
CA LYS A 53 5.27 1.98 17.12
C LYS A 53 6.17 2.57 16.03
N VAL A 54 5.57 3.14 15.00
CA VAL A 54 6.26 3.67 13.83
C VAL A 54 6.92 5.02 14.14
N GLY A 55 6.30 5.87 14.96
CA GLY A 55 6.86 7.17 15.37
C GLY A 55 8.18 7.08 16.16
N GLY A 56 8.41 5.96 16.87
CA GLY A 56 9.62 5.71 17.66
C GLY A 56 10.73 4.97 16.93
N PHE A 57 10.56 4.60 15.66
CA PHE A 57 11.53 3.79 14.94
C PHE A 57 12.81 4.56 14.62
N THR A 58 13.96 3.92 14.80
CA THR A 58 15.28 4.47 14.42
C THR A 58 15.84 3.63 13.28
N TYR A 59 16.09 4.28 12.13
CA TYR A 59 16.63 3.62 10.95
C TYR A 59 18.16 3.50 11.12
N ALA A 60 18.63 2.27 11.33
CA ALA A 60 20.02 1.96 11.68
C ALA A 60 21.06 2.42 10.64
N SER A 61 20.65 2.65 9.39
CA SER A 61 21.52 3.04 8.27
C SER A 61 21.55 4.54 7.98
N ALA A 62 20.83 5.37 8.75
CA ALA A 62 20.70 6.80 8.51
C ALA A 62 21.55 7.63 9.48
N SER A 63 22.09 8.76 9.00
CA SER A 63 22.70 9.75 9.90
C SER A 63 21.69 10.22 10.96
N PRO A 64 22.13 10.71 12.13
CA PRO A 64 21.22 11.21 13.16
C PRO A 64 20.26 12.30 12.65
N SER A 65 20.73 13.17 11.74
CA SER A 65 19.91 14.22 11.13
C SER A 65 18.83 13.66 10.22
N LEU A 66 19.18 12.70 9.34
CA LEU A 66 18.22 12.06 8.44
C LEU A 66 17.17 11.26 9.20
N ASN A 67 17.60 10.57 10.27
CA ASN A 67 16.69 9.87 11.17
C ASN A 67 15.67 10.82 11.81
N GLN A 68 16.10 12.02 12.21
CA GLN A 68 15.21 13.02 12.80
C GLN A 68 14.23 13.59 11.77
N GLU A 69 14.70 13.86 10.56
CA GLU A 69 13.86 14.32 9.45
C GLU A 69 12.80 13.27 9.10
N MET A 70 13.20 12.01 8.95
CA MET A 70 12.28 10.89 8.68
C MET A 70 11.21 10.75 9.76
N ARG A 71 11.59 10.81 11.04
CA ARG A 71 10.63 10.78 12.16
C ARG A 71 9.62 11.92 12.09
N THR A 72 10.09 13.12 11.77
CA THR A 72 9.24 14.31 11.64
C THR A 72 8.25 14.15 10.50
N MET A 73 8.72 13.73 9.32
CA MET A 73 7.86 13.51 8.14
C MET A 73 6.83 12.40 8.38
N LEU A 74 7.25 11.30 9.01
CA LEU A 74 6.39 10.15 9.27
C LEU A 74 5.32 10.49 10.32
N SER A 75 5.69 11.23 11.36
CA SER A 75 4.73 11.72 12.37
C SER A 75 3.70 12.64 11.75
N ALA A 76 4.12 13.58 10.88
CA ALA A 76 3.19 14.47 10.17
C ALA A 76 2.25 13.71 9.22
N LEU A 77 2.76 12.67 8.54
CA LEU A 77 1.94 11.80 7.69
C LEU A 77 0.90 11.04 8.50
N LEU A 78 1.30 10.44 9.62
CA LEU A 78 0.42 9.68 10.51
C LEU A 78 -0.65 10.58 11.13
N GLU A 79 -0.27 11.77 11.60
CA GLU A 79 -1.20 12.77 12.13
C GLU A 79 -2.24 13.18 11.08
N LYS A 80 -1.82 13.41 9.84
CA LYS A 80 -2.75 13.75 8.74
C LYS A 80 -3.69 12.59 8.42
N SER A 81 -3.17 11.37 8.42
CA SER A 81 -3.94 10.16 8.12
C SER A 81 -5.04 9.92 9.17
N THR A 82 -4.69 9.92 10.45
CA THR A 82 -5.63 9.65 11.56
C THR A 82 -6.68 10.75 11.71
N LYS A 83 -6.32 12.03 11.51
CA LYS A 83 -7.27 13.15 11.54
C LYS A 83 -8.26 13.15 10.38
N SER A 84 -7.84 12.69 9.21
CA SER A 84 -8.68 12.75 8.00
C SER A 84 -9.74 11.66 7.97
N CYS A 85 -9.47 10.50 8.59
CA CYS A 85 -10.44 9.42 8.73
C CYS A 85 -10.06 8.55 9.93
N GLU A 86 -10.91 8.55 10.96
CA GLU A 86 -10.68 7.77 12.17
C GLU A 86 -10.77 6.25 11.91
N HIS A 87 -11.64 5.85 10.98
CA HIS A 87 -11.90 4.44 10.63
C HIS A 87 -11.93 4.24 9.10
N PRO A 88 -10.77 4.33 8.41
CA PRO A 88 -10.71 4.21 6.95
C PRO A 88 -11.09 2.81 6.46
N PHE A 89 -11.12 1.83 7.36
CA PHE A 89 -11.53 0.46 7.09
C PHE A 89 -12.30 -0.12 8.29
N GLN A 90 -13.43 -0.79 8.01
CA GLN A 90 -14.20 -1.49 9.04
C GLN A 90 -13.77 -2.96 9.10
N GLU A 91 -12.78 -3.24 9.94
CA GLU A 91 -12.19 -4.56 10.17
C GLU A 91 -13.22 -5.66 10.50
N VAL A 92 -14.29 -5.27 11.18
CA VAL A 92 -15.41 -6.17 11.51
C VAL A 92 -15.94 -6.90 10.28
N ASN A 93 -15.89 -6.33 9.08
CA ASN A 93 -16.39 -7.01 7.89
C ASN A 93 -15.44 -8.10 7.34
N LEU A 94 -14.15 -8.06 7.69
CA LEU A 94 -13.15 -9.00 7.20
C LEU A 94 -12.88 -10.14 8.21
N PHE A 95 -12.91 -9.84 9.52
CA PHE A 95 -12.52 -10.77 10.57
C PHE A 95 -13.70 -11.43 11.32
N LYS A 96 -14.95 -11.23 10.87
CA LYS A 96 -16.19 -11.67 11.53
C LYS A 96 -16.30 -13.18 11.84
N VAL A 97 -15.56 -14.05 11.16
CA VAL A 97 -15.83 -15.50 11.11
C VAL A 97 -14.64 -16.37 11.56
N VAL A 98 -13.48 -15.77 11.83
CA VAL A 98 -12.24 -16.53 12.07
C VAL A 98 -11.46 -15.87 13.20
N SER A 99 -10.92 -16.66 14.13
CA SER A 99 -10.03 -16.10 15.15
C SER A 99 -8.77 -15.53 14.50
N GLU A 100 -8.18 -14.50 15.11
CA GLU A 100 -6.97 -13.85 14.58
C GLU A 100 -5.87 -14.87 14.24
N ASN A 101 -5.60 -15.82 15.15
CA ASN A 101 -4.60 -16.87 14.95
C ASN A 101 -4.93 -17.78 13.76
N GLN A 102 -6.20 -18.16 13.58
CA GLN A 102 -6.62 -18.97 12.44
C GLN A 102 -6.54 -18.19 11.12
N PHE A 103 -6.83 -16.90 11.14
CA PHE A 103 -6.71 -16.03 9.98
C PHE A 103 -5.25 -15.87 9.56
N ILE A 104 -4.38 -15.52 10.51
CA ILE A 104 -2.93 -15.37 10.28
C ILE A 104 -2.33 -16.68 9.75
N ALA A 105 -2.67 -17.81 10.38
CA ALA A 105 -2.17 -19.13 9.96
C ALA A 105 -2.55 -19.50 8.52
N LYS A 106 -3.72 -19.03 8.03
CA LYS A 106 -4.17 -19.26 6.66
C LYS A 106 -3.61 -18.27 5.66
N ILE A 107 -3.57 -16.98 5.99
CA ILE A 107 -3.22 -15.92 5.04
C ILE A 107 -1.71 -15.74 4.89
N LYS A 108 -0.94 -15.86 5.97
CA LYS A 108 0.53 -15.72 5.93
C LYS A 108 1.22 -16.65 4.92
N PRO A 109 0.95 -17.96 4.86
CA PRO A 109 1.60 -18.83 3.88
C PRO A 109 1.17 -18.51 2.43
N VAL A 110 -0.06 -18.03 2.23
CA VAL A 110 -0.52 -17.60 0.90
C VAL A 110 0.30 -16.42 0.40
N PHE A 111 0.48 -15.38 1.22
CA PHE A 111 1.32 -14.24 0.85
C PHE A 111 2.79 -14.62 0.66
N PHE A 112 3.32 -15.52 1.49
CA PHE A 112 4.68 -16.04 1.31
C PHE A 112 4.86 -16.69 -0.07
N ASN A 113 3.91 -17.53 -0.50
CA ASN A 113 3.94 -18.15 -1.81
C ASN A 113 3.79 -17.13 -2.95
N ILE A 114 2.93 -16.11 -2.78
CA ILE A 114 2.82 -15.00 -3.75
C ILE A 114 4.16 -14.26 -3.87
N THR A 115 4.84 -14.01 -2.76
CA THR A 115 6.17 -13.37 -2.78
C THR A 115 7.19 -14.23 -3.53
N ASN A 116 7.20 -15.55 -3.35
CA ASN A 116 8.10 -16.44 -4.10
C ASN A 116 7.82 -16.45 -5.61
N ILE A 117 6.59 -16.19 -6.05
CA ILE A 117 6.27 -16.06 -7.47
C ILE A 117 6.96 -14.83 -8.10
N LEU A 118 7.26 -13.80 -7.29
CA LEU A 118 7.93 -12.60 -7.80
C LEU A 118 9.34 -12.91 -8.33
N ASP A 119 10.00 -13.95 -7.83
CA ASP A 119 11.32 -14.41 -8.32
C ASP A 119 11.27 -14.94 -9.76
N CYS A 120 10.07 -15.24 -10.27
CA CYS A 120 9.84 -15.74 -11.62
C CYS A 120 9.43 -14.64 -12.62
N VAL A 121 9.33 -13.37 -12.19
CA VAL A 121 8.90 -12.26 -13.05
C VAL A 121 10.10 -11.59 -13.71
N THR A 122 10.30 -11.80 -15.02
CA THR A 122 11.45 -11.31 -15.79
C THR A 122 11.19 -9.96 -16.49
N CYS A 123 10.60 -8.99 -15.77
CA CYS A 123 10.24 -7.69 -16.34
C CYS A 123 11.40 -6.99 -17.06
#